data_AF-A0A915B6P2-F1
#
_entry.id   AF-A0A915B6P2-F1
#
_cell.length_a   1.000
_cell.length_b   1.000
_cell.length_c   1.000
_cell.angle_alpha   90.00
_cell.angle_beta   90.00
_cell.angle_gamma   90.00
#
_symmetry.space_group_name_H-M   'P 1'
#
loop_
_entity.id
_entity.type
_entity.pdbx_description
1 polymer ?
#
loop_
_entity_poly.entity_id
_entity_poly.type
_entity_poly.pdbx_seq_one_letter_code
_entity_poly.pdbx_strand_id
1 'polypeptide(L)'
;ILRSLRYSNEIRIEQYVSHRILCYYGRFDAIIYYKDAIFLVDWKTASTGSTKDINIELSKMYDGPLQVAAYVGAVNSDPNFSSLPTITNGAVIIAKEDGRAAHVAEMGFHDLEEYWHKWLQCVHRFWYELATRPTSGGVVSFVSRGE
;
A
#
# COMPACT_ATOMS: atom_id res chain seq x y z
N ILE A 1 5.88 -1.00 -18.66
CA ILE A 1 6.26 -1.14 -17.23
C ILE A 1 7.34 -2.19 -17.06
N LEU A 2 7.08 -3.50 -17.17
CA LEU A 2 8.12 -4.51 -16.91
C LEU A 2 9.33 -4.40 -17.87
N ARG A 3 9.10 -4.10 -19.15
CA ARG A 3 10.17 -3.88 -20.14
C ARG A 3 10.97 -2.59 -19.95
N SER A 4 10.45 -1.65 -19.14
CA SER A 4 11.10 -0.38 -18.84
C SER A 4 11.75 -0.37 -17.44
N LEU A 5 11.65 -1.48 -16.69
CA LEU A 5 12.33 -1.61 -15.41
C LEU A 5 13.83 -1.71 -15.67
N ARG A 6 14.58 -0.86 -14.99
CA ARG A 6 16.04 -0.99 -14.92
C ARG A 6 16.39 -1.85 -13.73
N TYR A 7 17.28 -2.82 -13.91
CA TYR A 7 17.83 -3.57 -12.79
C TYR A 7 18.64 -2.62 -11.91
N SER A 8 18.36 -2.63 -10.61
CA SER A 8 19.01 -1.76 -9.64
C SER A 8 19.12 -2.50 -8.30
N ASN A 9 20.12 -2.15 -7.49
CA ASN A 9 20.36 -2.79 -6.19
C ASN A 9 19.29 -2.41 -5.15
N GLU A 10 18.44 -1.44 -5.47
CA GLU A 10 17.33 -0.94 -4.67
C GLU A 10 16.06 -1.78 -4.85
N ILE A 11 16.00 -2.66 -5.87
CA ILE A 11 14.84 -3.52 -6.08
C ILE A 11 14.61 -4.42 -4.86
N ARG A 12 13.38 -4.42 -4.35
CA ARG A 12 12.90 -5.35 -3.33
C ARG A 12 11.59 -5.92 -3.83
N ILE A 13 11.39 -7.22 -3.69
CA ILE A 13 10.18 -7.89 -4.17
C ILE A 13 9.67 -8.75 -3.02
N GLU A 14 8.38 -8.65 -2.72
CA GLU A 14 7.67 -9.57 -1.83
C GLU A 14 8.29 -9.67 -0.43
N GLN A 15 8.78 -8.54 0.09
CA GLN A 15 9.42 -8.47 1.40
C GLN A 15 8.45 -8.02 2.48
N TYR A 16 8.73 -8.50 3.69
CA TYR A 16 8.01 -8.11 4.87
C TYR A 16 8.54 -6.78 5.43
N VAL A 17 7.63 -5.98 5.97
CA VAL A 17 7.96 -4.67 6.56
C VAL A 17 7.14 -4.43 7.82
N SER A 18 7.74 -3.73 8.78
CA SER A 18 7.13 -3.37 10.05
C SER A 18 7.23 -1.88 10.32
N HIS A 19 6.13 -1.24 10.72
CA HIS A 19 6.19 0.10 11.31
C HIS A 19 6.09 -0.03 12.83
N ARG A 20 7.23 -0.08 13.51
CA ARG A 20 7.30 -0.43 14.94
C ARG A 20 6.52 0.52 15.86
N ILE A 21 6.53 1.82 15.57
CA ILE A 21 5.83 2.83 16.40
C ILE A 21 4.30 2.74 16.25
N LEU A 22 3.81 2.51 15.03
CA LEU A 22 2.38 2.40 14.72
C LEU A 22 1.85 0.96 14.83
N CYS A 23 2.74 0.02 15.15
CA CYS A 23 2.46 -1.39 15.44
C CYS A 23 1.70 -2.14 14.33
N TYR A 24 2.02 -1.87 13.05
CA TYR A 24 1.50 -2.67 11.94
C TYR A 24 2.64 -3.35 11.14
N TYR A 25 2.28 -4.45 10.48
CA TYR A 25 3.17 -5.32 9.72
C TYR A 25 2.48 -5.74 8.44
N GLY A 26 3.23 -5.94 7.36
CA GLY A 26 2.68 -6.50 6.13
C GLY A 26 3.76 -6.91 5.16
N ARG A 27 3.34 -7.21 3.94
CA ARG A 27 4.20 -7.65 2.83
C ARG A 27 3.81 -6.86 1.59
N PHE A 28 4.75 -6.07 1.10
CA PHE A 28 4.55 -5.26 -0.11
C PHE A 28 4.97 -6.04 -1.35
N ASP A 29 4.37 -5.72 -2.49
CA ASP A 29 4.66 -6.44 -3.73
C ASP A 29 6.06 -6.12 -4.25
N ALA A 30 6.37 -4.84 -4.50
CA ALA A 30 7.72 -4.46 -4.91
C ALA A 30 8.11 -3.00 -4.63
N ILE A 31 9.42 -2.78 -4.54
CA ILE A 31 10.10 -1.50 -4.70
C ILE A 31 10.91 -1.59 -5.99
N ILE A 32 10.76 -0.62 -6.87
CA ILE A 32 11.35 -0.61 -8.21
C ILE A 32 11.93 0.75 -8.57
N TYR A 33 12.88 0.77 -9.52
CA TYR A 33 13.33 1.99 -10.18
C TYR A 33 12.55 2.23 -11.48
N TYR A 34 11.86 3.36 -11.58
CA TYR A 34 10.99 3.72 -12.70
C TYR A 34 11.00 5.24 -12.90
N LYS A 35 11.11 5.69 -14.16
CA LYS A 35 11.20 7.13 -14.54
C LYS A 35 12.21 7.92 -13.69
N ASP A 36 13.38 7.34 -13.51
CA ASP A 36 14.48 7.94 -12.74
C ASP A 36 14.20 8.21 -11.25
N ALA A 37 13.22 7.49 -10.68
CA ALA A 37 12.94 7.53 -9.25
C ALA A 37 12.58 6.14 -8.69
N ILE A 38 12.65 6.02 -7.36
CA ILE A 38 12.25 4.81 -6.65
C ILE A 38 10.75 4.89 -6.34
N PHE A 39 10.03 3.82 -6.66
CA PHE A 39 8.62 3.65 -6.41
C PHE A 39 8.37 2.43 -5.55
N LEU A 40 7.47 2.55 -4.57
CA LEU A 40 6.80 1.39 -4.00
C LEU A 40 5.53 1.10 -4.80
N VAL A 41 5.38 -0.14 -5.27
CA VAL A 41 4.27 -0.52 -6.15
C VAL A 41 3.43 -1.64 -5.58
N ASP A 42 2.14 -1.57 -5.91
CA ASP A 42 1.13 -2.57 -5.61
C ASP A 42 0.44 -2.99 -6.92
N TRP A 43 0.43 -4.29 -7.21
CA TRP A 43 -0.12 -4.85 -8.43
C TRP A 43 -1.55 -5.33 -8.20
N LYS A 44 -2.45 -4.93 -9.10
CA LYS A 44 -3.83 -5.38 -9.11
C LYS A 44 -4.18 -5.94 -10.48
N THR A 45 -4.98 -7.00 -10.50
CA THR A 45 -5.58 -7.54 -11.72
C THR A 45 -7.00 -7.00 -11.89
N ALA A 46 -7.38 -6.67 -13.12
CA ALA A 46 -8.73 -6.23 -13.48
C ALA A 46 -9.27 -7.01 -14.69
N SER A 47 -10.41 -7.66 -14.50
CA SER A 47 -11.21 -8.22 -15.58
C SER A 47 -11.94 -7.11 -16.34
N THR A 48 -12.20 -7.32 -17.63
CA THR A 48 -12.87 -6.34 -18.50
C THR A 48 -14.23 -5.93 -17.92
N GLY A 49 -14.45 -4.62 -17.78
CA GLY A 49 -15.70 -4.07 -17.24
C GLY A 49 -15.85 -4.13 -15.72
N SER A 50 -14.85 -4.64 -14.99
CA SER A 50 -14.85 -4.58 -13.52
C SER A 50 -14.68 -3.14 -13.01
N THR A 51 -15.04 -2.90 -11.74
CA THR A 51 -14.80 -1.59 -11.11
C THR A 51 -13.33 -1.19 -11.18
N LYS A 52 -12.38 -2.13 -11.01
CA LYS A 52 -10.95 -1.85 -11.15
C LYS A 52 -10.54 -1.55 -12.60
N ASP A 53 -11.30 -2.02 -13.58
CA ASP A 53 -11.06 -1.69 -14.98
C ASP A 53 -11.46 -0.24 -15.29
N ILE A 54 -12.59 0.19 -14.74
CA ILE A 54 -13.23 1.50 -14.99
C ILE A 54 -12.64 2.60 -14.09
N ASN A 55 -12.45 2.32 -12.80
CA ASN A 55 -12.01 3.29 -11.80
C ASN A 55 -10.48 3.38 -11.75
N ILE A 56 -9.92 4.15 -12.67
CA ILE A 56 -8.46 4.33 -12.84
C ILE A 56 -7.91 5.60 -12.17
N GLU A 57 -8.76 6.42 -11.56
CA GLU A 57 -8.36 7.57 -10.75
C GLU A 57 -8.11 7.15 -9.31
N LEU A 58 -7.07 7.69 -8.67
CA LEU A 58 -6.69 7.35 -7.28
C LEU A 58 -7.89 7.43 -6.31
N SER A 59 -8.72 8.47 -6.42
CA SER A 59 -9.89 8.68 -5.56
C SER A 59 -10.97 7.60 -5.70
N LYS A 60 -10.99 6.89 -6.83
CA LYS A 60 -11.96 5.84 -7.16
C LYS A 60 -11.37 4.43 -7.01
N MET A 61 -10.07 4.33 -6.78
CA MET A 61 -9.39 3.07 -6.46
C MET A 61 -9.60 2.77 -4.98
N TYR A 62 -10.41 1.76 -4.65
CA TYR A 62 -10.74 1.26 -3.31
C TYR A 62 -9.64 1.50 -2.23
N ASP A 63 -8.89 0.46 -1.87
CA ASP A 63 -7.87 0.54 -0.82
C ASP A 63 -6.44 0.57 -1.39
N GLY A 64 -6.29 0.55 -2.72
CA GLY A 64 -4.97 0.49 -3.39
C GLY A 64 -4.05 1.64 -2.98
N PRO A 65 -4.45 2.91 -3.15
CA PRO A 65 -3.63 4.05 -2.76
C PRO A 65 -3.35 4.10 -1.25
N LEU A 66 -4.33 3.68 -0.44
CA LEU A 66 -4.20 3.59 1.02
C LEU A 66 -3.12 2.56 1.40
N GLN A 67 -3.14 1.39 0.75
CA GLN A 67 -2.19 0.30 0.94
C GLN A 67 -0.77 0.72 0.53
N VAL A 68 -0.61 1.40 -0.61
CA VAL A 68 0.68 1.93 -1.06
C VAL A 68 1.23 2.94 -0.04
N ALA A 69 0.42 3.90 0.41
CA ALA A 69 0.85 4.88 1.41
C ALA A 69 1.25 4.22 2.74
N ALA A 70 0.50 3.21 3.18
CA ALA A 70 0.81 2.43 4.38
C ALA A 70 2.17 1.73 4.28
N TYR A 71 2.47 1.10 3.14
CA TYR A 71 3.76 0.45 2.94
C TYR A 71 4.92 1.43 2.77
N VAL A 72 4.71 2.57 2.10
CA VAL A 72 5.74 3.63 2.02
C VAL A 72 6.11 4.12 3.41
N GLY A 73 5.11 4.42 4.26
CA GLY A 73 5.34 4.82 5.64
C GLY A 73 6.09 3.75 6.44
N ALA A 74 5.74 2.47 6.25
CA ALA A 74 6.41 1.36 6.94
C ALA A 74 7.87 1.24 6.51
N VAL A 75 8.14 1.18 5.20
CA VAL A 75 9.49 1.02 4.65
C VAL A 75 10.40 2.17 5.07
N ASN A 76 9.92 3.41 4.99
CA ASN A 76 10.69 4.58 5.41
C ASN A 76 10.98 4.61 6.92
N SER A 77 10.21 3.86 7.74
CA SER A 77 10.39 3.77 9.20
C SER A 77 11.17 2.53 9.66
N ASP A 78 11.31 1.51 8.82
CA ASP A 78 11.85 0.20 9.21
C ASP A 78 13.38 0.16 9.00
N PRO A 79 14.19 -0.08 10.07
CA PRO A 79 15.64 -0.14 9.97
C PRO A 79 16.17 -1.17 8.95
N ASN A 80 15.40 -2.22 8.65
CA ASN A 80 15.78 -3.23 7.66
C ASN A 80 15.90 -2.66 6.24
N PHE A 81 15.28 -1.51 5.97
CA PHE A 81 15.29 -0.84 4.68
C PHE A 81 16.09 0.47 4.70
N SER A 82 16.84 0.73 5.77
CA SER A 82 17.64 1.96 5.94
C SER A 82 18.73 2.19 4.88
N SER A 83 19.10 1.15 4.11
CA SER A 83 20.01 1.28 2.98
C SER A 83 19.36 1.89 1.73
N LEU A 84 18.02 1.94 1.68
CA LEU A 84 17.30 2.53 0.56
C LEU A 84 17.19 4.05 0.74
N PRO A 85 17.19 4.84 -0.34
CA PRO A 85 16.73 6.22 -0.29
C PRO A 85 15.29 6.29 0.23
N THR A 86 14.94 7.40 0.88
CA THR A 86 13.55 7.66 1.30
C THR A 86 12.62 7.55 0.10
N ILE A 87 11.61 6.70 0.22
CA ILE A 87 10.62 6.50 -0.83
C ILE A 87 9.63 7.66 -0.79
N THR A 88 9.56 8.41 -1.87
CA THR A 88 8.66 9.57 -2.03
C THR A 88 7.68 9.40 -3.18
N ASN A 89 7.66 8.23 -3.82
CA ASN A 89 6.76 7.92 -4.92
C ASN A 89 6.15 6.53 -4.74
N GLY A 90 4.90 6.37 -5.17
CA GLY A 90 4.19 5.11 -5.15
C GLY A 90 3.42 4.89 -6.45
N ALA A 91 2.95 3.68 -6.68
CA ALA A 91 2.02 3.43 -7.77
C ALA A 91 1.13 2.21 -7.51
N VAL A 92 -0.14 2.32 -7.92
CA VAL A 92 -1.02 1.17 -8.11
C VAL A 92 -0.98 0.79 -9.59
N ILE A 93 -0.57 -0.43 -9.89
CA ILE A 93 -0.46 -0.93 -11.27
C ILE A 93 -1.60 -1.90 -11.55
N ILE A 94 -2.46 -1.54 -12.50
CA ILE A 94 -3.63 -2.33 -12.86
C ILE A 94 -3.35 -3.08 -14.16
N ALA A 95 -3.05 -4.38 -14.04
CA ALA A 95 -2.92 -5.30 -15.16
C ALA A 95 -4.31 -5.73 -15.66
N LYS A 96 -4.57 -5.56 -16.95
CA LYS A 96 -5.84 -5.94 -17.60
C LYS A 96 -5.76 -7.37 -18.09
N GLU A 97 -6.73 -8.20 -17.75
CA GLU A 97 -6.74 -9.63 -18.11
C GLU A 97 -6.87 -9.85 -19.63
N ASP A 98 -7.48 -8.90 -20.34
CA ASP A 98 -7.65 -8.93 -21.80
C ASP A 98 -6.38 -8.55 -22.59
N GLY A 99 -5.26 -8.34 -21.89
CA GLY A 99 -3.97 -8.02 -22.51
C GLY A 99 -3.83 -6.58 -22.99
N ARG A 100 -4.82 -5.70 -22.74
CA ARG A 100 -4.64 -4.25 -22.89
C ARG A 100 -3.48 -3.75 -22.03
N ALA A 101 -2.92 -2.62 -22.43
CA ALA A 101 -1.84 -1.99 -21.67
C ALA A 101 -2.27 -1.75 -20.21
N ALA A 102 -1.39 -2.12 -19.27
CA ALA A 102 -1.63 -1.88 -17.87
C ALA A 102 -1.71 -0.38 -17.57
N HIS A 103 -2.60 -0.01 -16.66
CA HIS A 103 -2.70 1.36 -16.16
C HIS A 103 -1.77 1.56 -14.98
N VAL A 104 -1.02 2.67 -14.95
CA VAL A 104 -0.19 3.06 -13.80
C VAL A 104 -0.82 4.29 -13.16
N ALA A 105 -1.39 4.11 -11.98
CA ALA A 105 -1.77 5.25 -11.15
C ALA A 105 -0.59 5.61 -10.26
N GLU A 106 0.23 6.53 -10.76
CA GLU A 106 1.37 7.12 -10.05
C GLU A 106 0.86 8.00 -8.89
N MET A 107 1.55 7.92 -7.76
CA MET A 107 1.31 8.70 -6.56
C MET A 107 2.59 9.48 -6.23
N GLY A 108 2.53 10.80 -6.33
CA GLY A 108 3.61 11.67 -5.91
C GLY A 108 3.62 11.86 -4.39
N PHE A 109 4.55 12.68 -3.91
CA PHE A 109 4.68 12.99 -2.48
C PHE A 109 3.36 13.49 -1.85
N HIS A 110 2.67 14.42 -2.51
CA HIS A 110 1.42 14.98 -1.99
C HIS A 110 0.28 13.94 -1.94
N ASP A 111 0.16 13.08 -2.95
CA ASP A 111 -0.83 11.99 -2.95
C ASP A 111 -0.52 11.02 -1.80
N LEU A 112 0.74 10.61 -1.67
CA LEU A 112 1.18 9.72 -0.59
C LEU A 112 0.91 10.32 0.77
N GLU A 113 1.18 11.61 0.96
CA GLU A 113 0.90 12.31 2.21
C GLU A 113 -0.61 12.33 2.51
N GLU A 114 -1.46 12.65 1.53
CA GLU A 114 -2.91 12.63 1.70
C GLU A 114 -3.42 11.24 2.12
N TYR A 115 -3.00 10.18 1.40
CA TYR A 115 -3.41 8.82 1.70
C TYR A 115 -2.76 8.28 2.99
N TRP A 116 -1.57 8.74 3.35
CA TRP A 116 -0.95 8.44 4.63
C TRP A 116 -1.79 8.98 5.79
N HIS A 117 -2.29 10.22 5.70
CA HIS A 117 -3.20 10.77 6.71
C HIS A 117 -4.48 9.94 6.84
N LYS A 118 -5.08 9.51 5.72
CA LYS A 118 -6.24 8.60 5.73
C LYS A 118 -5.90 7.26 6.39
N TRP A 119 -4.72 6.70 6.11
CA TRP A 119 -4.26 5.46 6.72
C TRP A 119 -4.06 5.59 8.22
N LEU A 120 -3.46 6.70 8.68
CA LEU A 120 -3.30 6.98 10.10
C LEU A 120 -4.64 7.05 10.84
N GLN A 121 -5.69 7.59 10.20
CA GLN A 121 -7.04 7.55 10.77
C GLN A 121 -7.57 6.13 10.93
N CYS A 122 -7.32 5.24 9.95
CA CYS A 122 -7.68 3.83 10.05
C CYS A 122 -6.95 3.13 11.21
N VAL A 123 -5.64 3.33 11.32
CA VAL A 123 -4.80 2.75 12.39
C VAL A 123 -5.24 3.28 13.76
N HIS A 124 -5.44 4.59 13.88
CA HIS A 124 -5.94 5.19 15.12
C HIS A 124 -7.30 4.62 15.52
N ARG A 125 -8.24 4.52 14.58
CA ARG A 125 -9.57 3.93 14.84
C ARG A 125 -9.45 2.49 15.31
N PHE A 126 -8.62 1.67 14.66
CA PHE A 126 -8.39 0.29 15.07
C PHE A 126 -7.89 0.19 16.51
N TRP A 127 -6.84 0.95 16.86
CA TRP A 127 -6.28 0.93 18.21
C TRP A 127 -7.25 1.47 19.26
N TYR A 128 -7.99 2.52 18.93
CA TYR A 128 -9.02 3.08 19.80
C TYR A 128 -10.11 2.06 20.10
N GLU A 129 -10.70 1.46 19.06
CA GLU A 129 -11.74 0.44 19.22
C GLU A 129 -11.23 -0.77 20.00
N LEU A 130 -10.00 -1.20 19.76
CA LEU A 130 -9.40 -2.31 20.51
C LEU A 130 -9.26 -1.98 22.00
N ALA A 131 -8.86 -0.75 22.33
CA ALA A 131 -8.69 -0.30 23.71
C ALA A 131 -10.01 -0.07 24.45
N THR A 132 -11.08 0.32 23.75
CA THR A 132 -12.37 0.67 24.36
C THR A 132 -13.43 -0.45 24.26
N ARG A 133 -13.10 -1.61 23.68
CA ARG A 133 -14.04 -2.73 23.52
C ARG A 133 -14.49 -3.25 24.89
N PRO A 134 -15.81 -3.36 25.16
CA PRO A 134 -16.31 -3.96 26.39
C PRO A 134 -15.88 -5.42 26.49
N THR A 135 -15.17 -5.78 27.56
CA THR A 135 -14.86 -7.18 27.88
C THR A 135 -16.10 -7.85 28.45
N SER A 136 -16.99 -8.36 27.59
CA SER A 136 -18.06 -9.24 28.04
C SER A 136 -17.44 -10.57 28.49
N GLY A 137 -17.43 -10.82 29.80
CA GLY A 137 -16.92 -12.07 30.38
C GLY A 137 -15.40 -12.23 30.38
N GLY A 138 -14.63 -11.14 30.34
CA GLY A 138 -13.15 -11.18 30.43
C GLY A 138 -12.44 -11.67 29.17
N VAL A 139 -13.17 -11.86 28.06
CA VAL A 139 -12.60 -12.24 26.77
C VAL A 139 -12.70 -11.05 25.82
N VAL A 140 -11.56 -10.60 25.29
CA VAL A 140 -11.56 -9.73 24.10
C VAL A 140 -12.07 -10.58 22.94
N SER A 141 -13.30 -10.33 22.47
CA SER A 141 -13.86 -10.99 21.30
C SER A 141 -13.11 -10.53 20.04
N PHE A 142 -12.23 -11.39 19.52
CA PHE A 142 -11.64 -11.25 18.18
C PHE A 142 -12.62 -11.61 17.05
N VAL A 143 -13.83 -12.04 17.40
CA VAL A 143 -14.86 -12.41 16.42
C VAL A 143 -15.50 -11.14 15.88
N SER A 144 -15.18 -10.80 14.64
CA SER A 144 -16.02 -9.92 13.82
C SER A 144 -17.39 -10.56 13.71
N ARG A 145 -18.43 -9.96 14.31
CA ARG A 145 -19.79 -10.24 13.89
C ARG A 145 -19.94 -9.56 12.54
N GLY A 146 -19.69 -10.31 11.46
CA GLY A 146 -20.06 -9.86 10.13
C GLY A 146 -21.57 -9.71 10.09
N GLU A 147 -22.04 -8.47 10.08
CA GLU A 147 -23.37 -8.11 9.60
C GLU A 147 -23.29 -7.80 8.10
#